data_AF-A0A7J8I9T4-F1
#
_entry.id   AF-A0A7J8I9T4-F1
#
_cell.length_a   1.000
_cell.length_b   1.000
_cell.length_c   1.000
_cell.angle_alpha   90.00
_cell.angle_beta   90.00
_cell.angle_gamma   90.00
#
_symmetry.space_group_name_H-M   'P 1'
#
loop_
_entity.id
_entity.type
_entity.pdbx_description
1 polymer ?
#
loop_
_entity_poly.entity_id
_entity_poly.type
_entity_poly.pdbx_seq_one_letter_code
_entity_poly.pdbx_strand_id
1 'polypeptide(L)'
;MPPAAPGHLLLAFSLAMAPFLAVSWEIKMNDLEEKDVDEFASNGFTCPTCFAVMGRKCDSELKLCTADKVKCIEFSGIINTGLKDVAVEMKKCIQADLCKETITYMGFPVANGSKNCRSAIRNGAWVRPPTPIFFVFFLEKLLD
;
A
#
# COMPACT_ATOMS: atom_id res chain seq x y z
N MET A 1 -29.89 -4.26 -62.53
CA MET A 1 -30.90 -5.12 -61.88
C MET A 1 -30.20 -6.10 -60.94
N PRO A 2 -30.61 -6.21 -59.66
CA PRO A 2 -30.16 -7.24 -58.69
C PRO A 2 -31.06 -8.51 -58.80
N PRO A 3 -31.04 -9.54 -57.91
CA PRO A 3 -30.12 -9.96 -56.82
C PRO A 3 -29.81 -11.50 -56.78
N ALA A 4 -28.93 -11.94 -55.84
CA ALA A 4 -29.09 -13.13 -54.95
C ALA A 4 -27.72 -13.48 -54.27
N ALA A 5 -27.41 -12.94 -53.08
CA ALA A 5 -27.54 -13.57 -51.74
C ALA A 5 -26.24 -14.33 -51.29
N PRO A 6 -26.07 -14.68 -50.00
CA PRO A 6 -25.37 -13.86 -49.01
C PRO A 6 -24.19 -14.60 -48.35
N GLY A 7 -23.01 -13.99 -48.31
CA GLY A 7 -21.82 -14.57 -47.69
C GLY A 7 -21.23 -13.68 -46.60
N HIS A 8 -20.73 -14.31 -45.54
CA HIS A 8 -19.98 -13.77 -44.40
C HIS A 8 -20.84 -13.22 -43.25
N LEU A 9 -21.35 -14.06 -42.33
CA LEU A 9 -20.62 -14.75 -41.25
C LEU A 9 -19.75 -13.80 -40.41
N LEU A 10 -20.37 -13.28 -39.34
CA LEU A 10 -19.84 -13.05 -38.00
C LEU A 10 -18.51 -12.28 -37.88
N LEU A 11 -18.60 -10.95 -37.78
CA LEU A 11 -17.59 -10.12 -37.10
C LEU A 11 -18.16 -9.70 -35.73
N ALA A 12 -18.13 -10.63 -34.80
CA ALA A 12 -18.28 -10.36 -33.38
C ALA A 12 -17.17 -11.10 -32.65
N PHE A 13 -16.78 -10.56 -31.50
CA PHE A 13 -15.79 -11.09 -30.54
C PHE A 13 -14.31 -10.86 -30.85
N SER A 14 -13.80 -9.74 -30.33
CA SER A 14 -12.45 -9.67 -29.74
C SER A 14 -12.34 -8.49 -28.77
N LEU A 15 -13.14 -8.48 -27.70
CA LEU A 15 -12.92 -7.61 -26.52
C LEU A 15 -12.66 -8.44 -25.24
N ALA A 16 -12.36 -9.73 -25.38
CA ALA A 16 -12.27 -10.67 -24.26
C ALA A 16 -10.83 -10.96 -23.77
N MET A 17 -9.90 -9.99 -23.83
CA MET A 17 -8.56 -10.15 -23.22
C MET A 17 -8.13 -8.94 -22.37
N ALA A 18 -9.08 -8.30 -21.67
CA ALA A 18 -8.74 -7.31 -20.66
C ALA A 18 -9.35 -7.54 -19.25
N PRO A 19 -9.49 -8.76 -18.70
CA PRO A 19 -9.90 -8.87 -17.30
C PRO A 19 -8.73 -8.82 -16.29
N PHE A 20 -7.46 -8.67 -16.70
CA PHE A 20 -6.32 -8.80 -15.78
C PHE A 20 -5.47 -7.54 -15.54
N LEU A 21 -5.93 -6.36 -15.98
CA LEU A 21 -5.28 -5.09 -15.59
C LEU A 21 -5.98 -4.38 -14.43
N ALA A 22 -6.84 -5.10 -13.69
CA ALA A 22 -7.07 -4.72 -12.30
C ALA A 22 -5.76 -5.05 -11.55
N VAL A 23 -4.89 -4.05 -11.44
CA VAL A 23 -3.80 -4.04 -10.45
C VAL A 23 -4.49 -4.22 -9.10
N SER A 24 -4.62 -5.46 -8.67
CA SER A 24 -5.00 -5.82 -7.32
C SER A 24 -3.69 -5.76 -6.55
N TRP A 25 -3.56 -4.85 -5.58
CA TRP A 25 -2.46 -4.96 -4.64
C TRP A 25 -2.43 -6.40 -4.06
N GLU A 26 -1.27 -6.97 -3.81
CA GLU A 26 -1.17 -8.33 -3.28
C GLU A 26 -0.39 -8.25 -1.99
N ILE A 27 -0.97 -8.71 -0.88
CA ILE A 27 -0.24 -8.78 0.38
C ILE A 27 0.71 -9.99 0.28
N LYS A 28 1.98 -9.73 -0.01
CA LYS A 28 3.04 -10.75 -0.01
C LYS A 28 3.54 -11.02 1.40
N MET A 29 3.96 -12.25 1.69
CA MET A 29 4.56 -12.61 2.98
C MET A 29 5.76 -11.73 3.34
N ASN A 30 6.52 -11.23 2.35
CA ASN A 30 7.67 -10.34 2.59
C ASN A 30 7.27 -8.93 3.06
N ASP A 31 6.01 -8.50 2.87
CA ASP A 31 5.51 -7.25 3.45
C ASP A 31 5.31 -7.35 4.98
N LEU A 32 5.35 -8.57 5.57
CA LEU A 32 5.28 -8.74 7.04
C LEU A 32 6.57 -8.32 7.72
N GLU A 33 7.71 -8.57 7.10
CA GLU A 33 9.01 -8.18 7.62
C GLU A 33 9.28 -6.73 7.19
N GLU A 34 8.43 -5.81 7.65
CA GLU A 34 8.66 -4.38 7.47
C GLU A 34 9.87 -3.99 8.32
N LYS A 35 11.06 -4.15 7.70
CA LYS A 35 12.34 -3.65 8.18
C LYS A 35 12.14 -2.18 8.58
N ASP A 36 12.53 -1.82 9.80
CA ASP A 36 12.34 -0.47 10.29
C ASP A 36 12.91 0.54 9.30
N VAL A 37 12.05 1.45 8.85
CA VAL A 37 12.41 2.46 7.85
C VAL A 37 13.36 3.44 8.54
N ASP A 38 14.58 3.55 8.01
CA ASP A 38 15.53 4.57 8.47
C ASP A 38 14.85 5.95 8.42
N GLU A 39 14.99 6.73 9.48
CA GLU A 39 14.35 8.04 9.65
C GLU A 39 14.62 9.00 8.48
N PHE A 40 15.75 8.83 7.79
CA PHE A 40 16.17 9.59 6.61
C PHE A 40 15.47 9.19 5.29
N ALA A 41 14.91 7.98 5.21
CA ALA A 41 14.09 7.52 4.09
C ALA A 41 12.58 7.79 4.32
N SER A 42 12.26 8.38 5.48
CA SER A 42 10.90 8.76 5.85
C SER A 42 10.56 10.18 5.42
N ASN A 43 9.32 10.34 5.01
CA ASN A 43 8.60 11.58 4.71
C ASN A 43 7.99 12.21 5.99
N GLY A 44 8.33 11.71 7.18
CA GLY A 44 7.90 12.27 8.48
C GLY A 44 6.43 11.97 8.82
N PHE A 45 5.80 11.07 8.06
CA PHE A 45 4.47 10.56 8.33
C PHE A 45 4.55 9.26 9.13
N THR A 46 3.56 9.04 9.98
CA THR A 46 3.41 7.80 10.74
C THR A 46 2.02 7.19 10.60
N CYS A 47 1.99 5.86 10.67
CA CYS A 47 0.79 5.04 10.71
C CYS A 47 0.94 3.97 11.78
N PRO A 48 -0.16 3.51 12.40
CA PRO A 48 -0.10 2.23 13.10
C PRO A 48 0.18 1.13 12.08
N THR A 49 1.14 0.29 12.41
CA THR A 49 1.49 -0.89 11.67
C THR A 49 1.24 -2.11 12.56
N CYS A 50 0.55 -3.10 12.00
CA CYS A 50 0.51 -4.46 12.55
C CYS A 50 0.07 -5.42 11.45
N PHE A 51 0.44 -6.68 11.59
CA PHE A 51 -0.06 -7.74 10.74
C PHE A 51 -0.33 -8.98 11.58
N ALA A 52 -1.57 -9.45 11.53
CA ALA A 52 -2.01 -10.60 12.30
C ALA A 52 -2.83 -11.54 11.41
N VAL A 53 -2.55 -12.83 11.52
CA VAL A 53 -3.24 -13.92 10.81
C VAL A 53 -3.71 -14.98 11.79
N MET A 54 -4.71 -15.75 11.39
CA MET A 54 -5.30 -16.82 12.19
C MET A 54 -5.91 -16.32 13.51
N GLY A 55 -6.50 -15.11 13.50
CA GLY A 55 -7.18 -14.54 14.67
C GLY A 55 -6.26 -14.11 15.81
N ARG A 56 -4.95 -13.96 15.55
CA ARG A 56 -4.04 -13.31 16.49
C ARG A 56 -4.44 -11.84 16.65
N LYS A 57 -4.16 -11.27 17.82
CA LYS A 57 -4.40 -9.85 18.09
C LYS A 57 -3.40 -8.99 17.30
N CYS A 58 -3.90 -7.98 16.59
CA CYS A 58 -3.09 -6.98 15.90
C CYS A 58 -2.72 -5.86 16.88
N ASP A 59 -1.65 -6.06 17.66
CA ASP A 59 -1.12 -5.01 18.53
C ASP A 59 -0.35 -4.00 17.67
N SER A 60 -0.96 -2.83 17.47
CA SER A 60 -0.47 -1.82 16.55
C SER A 60 0.53 -0.86 17.19
N GLU A 61 1.67 -0.71 16.53
CA GLU A 61 2.72 0.25 16.89
C GLU A 61 2.80 1.35 15.83
N LEU A 62 3.10 2.59 16.22
CA LEU A 62 3.27 3.68 15.26
C LEU A 62 4.64 3.55 14.59
N LYS A 63 4.65 3.31 13.27
CA LYS A 63 5.86 3.27 12.45
C LYS A 63 5.91 4.42 11.45
N LEU A 64 7.13 4.83 11.09
CA LEU A 64 7.40 5.83 10.06
C LEU A 64 7.09 5.26 8.67
N CYS A 65 6.41 6.05 7.85
CA CYS A 65 6.16 5.72 6.45
C CYS A 65 7.39 6.05 5.58
N THR A 66 7.55 5.32 4.46
CA THR A 66 8.51 5.67 3.39
C THR A 66 7.98 6.78 2.50
N ALA A 67 8.91 7.52 1.87
CA ALA A 67 8.72 8.79 1.14
C ALA A 67 7.43 8.99 0.32
N ASP A 68 6.93 7.96 -0.35
CA ASP A 68 5.78 7.96 -1.26
C ASP A 68 4.45 7.55 -0.58
N LYS A 69 4.52 6.97 0.62
CA LYS A 69 3.36 6.47 1.35
C LYS A 69 2.79 7.55 2.27
N VAL A 70 1.62 8.08 1.93
CA VAL A 70 0.97 9.21 2.64
C VAL A 70 -0.39 8.85 3.26
N LYS A 71 -0.81 7.59 3.13
CA LYS A 71 -2.06 7.06 3.69
C LYS A 71 -1.78 5.89 4.61
N CYS A 72 -2.60 5.75 5.64
CA CYS A 72 -2.68 4.53 6.45
C CYS A 72 -3.88 3.72 5.97
N ILE A 73 -3.65 2.43 5.71
CA ILE A 73 -4.72 1.47 5.53
C ILE A 73 -4.88 0.66 6.80
N GLU A 74 -6.12 0.45 7.21
CA GLU A 74 -6.50 -0.53 8.22
C GLU A 74 -7.48 -1.49 7.57
N PHE A 75 -7.14 -2.76 7.62
CA PHE A 75 -7.87 -3.83 6.98
C PHE A 75 -8.11 -4.95 7.99
N SER A 76 -9.32 -5.48 8.01
CA SER A 76 -9.65 -6.72 8.69
C SER A 76 -10.59 -7.52 7.83
N GLY A 77 -10.51 -8.85 7.87
CA GLY A 77 -11.40 -9.69 7.08
C GLY A 77 -11.13 -11.18 7.25
N ILE A 78 -11.88 -11.98 6.49
CA ILE A 78 -11.78 -13.44 6.52
C ILE A 78 -11.40 -13.94 5.13
N ILE A 79 -10.25 -14.59 5.06
CA ILE A 79 -9.79 -15.25 3.83
C ILE A 79 -10.38 -16.66 3.82
N ASN A 80 -11.18 -16.97 2.81
CA ASN A 80 -11.63 -18.33 2.57
C ASN A 80 -10.61 -19.05 1.71
N THR A 81 -9.91 -20.02 2.29
CA THR A 81 -8.91 -20.84 1.57
C THR A 81 -9.51 -22.11 0.95
N GLY A 82 -10.83 -22.25 0.97
CA GLY A 82 -11.57 -23.48 0.60
C GLY A 82 -11.54 -24.57 1.67
N LEU A 83 -10.46 -24.68 2.45
CA LEU A 83 -10.31 -25.65 3.54
C LEU A 83 -10.64 -25.07 4.92
N LYS A 84 -10.31 -23.80 5.12
CA LYS A 84 -10.51 -23.08 6.38
C LYS A 84 -10.67 -21.59 6.15
N ASP A 85 -11.42 -20.98 7.04
CA ASP A 85 -11.52 -19.53 7.15
C ASP A 85 -10.38 -19.01 8.02
N VAL A 86 -9.65 -18.03 7.49
CA VAL A 86 -8.51 -17.41 8.18
C VAL A 86 -8.82 -15.94 8.39
N ALA A 87 -9.00 -15.55 9.65
CA ALA A 87 -9.07 -14.14 10.00
C ALA A 87 -7.71 -13.47 9.79
N VAL A 88 -7.72 -12.30 9.15
CA VAL A 88 -6.56 -11.44 8.92
C VAL A 88 -6.87 -10.02 9.37
N GLU A 89 -5.91 -9.37 10.00
CA GLU A 89 -5.92 -7.95 10.31
C GLU A 89 -4.57 -7.36 9.90
N MET A 90 -4.60 -6.21 9.23
CA MET A 90 -3.42 -5.51 8.73
C MET A 90 -3.59 -4.02 8.88
N LYS A 91 -2.55 -3.35 9.37
CA LYS A 91 -2.41 -1.89 9.33
C LYS A 91 -1.04 -1.57 8.75
N LYS A 92 -0.96 -0.65 7.78
CA LYS A 92 0.33 -0.20 7.21
C LYS A 92 0.23 1.15 6.50
N CYS A 93 1.39 1.72 6.20
CA CYS A 93 1.51 2.84 5.26
C CYS A 93 1.30 2.34 3.82
N ILE A 94 0.57 3.10 3.01
CA ILE A 94 0.37 2.86 1.57
C ILE A 94 0.39 4.16 0.77
N GLN A 95 0.55 4.03 -0.54
CA GLN A 95 0.28 5.10 -1.49
C GLN A 95 -1.23 5.40 -1.57
N ALA A 96 -1.58 6.60 -2.04
CA ALA A 96 -2.97 7.08 -2.00
C ALA A 96 -3.90 6.39 -3.02
N ASP A 97 -3.36 5.92 -4.13
CA ASP A 97 -4.03 5.15 -5.17
C ASP A 97 -4.48 3.77 -4.69
N LEU A 98 -3.65 3.09 -3.89
CA LEU A 98 -3.93 1.76 -3.33
C LEU A 98 -5.14 1.74 -2.38
N CYS A 99 -5.62 2.89 -1.90
CA CYS A 99 -6.79 2.94 -1.01
C CYS A 99 -8.07 2.45 -1.68
N LYS A 100 -8.19 2.49 -3.01
CA LYS A 100 -9.38 2.02 -3.73
C LYS A 100 -9.28 0.56 -4.17
N GLU A 101 -8.08 -0.02 -4.13
CA GLU A 101 -7.83 -1.37 -4.63
C GLU A 101 -8.42 -2.46 -3.72
N THR A 102 -8.66 -3.61 -4.32
CA THR A 102 -9.35 -4.74 -3.68
C THR A 102 -8.37 -5.72 -3.06
N ILE A 103 -8.54 -5.86 -1.75
CA ILE A 103 -8.24 -6.91 -0.76
C ILE A 103 -8.01 -8.40 -1.17
N THR A 104 -6.84 -8.90 -1.57
CA THR A 104 -6.41 -10.28 -1.83
C THR A 104 -5.18 -10.66 -1.01
N TYR A 105 -5.21 -11.86 -0.44
CA TYR A 105 -4.10 -12.40 0.33
C TYR A 105 -3.67 -13.73 -0.27
N MET A 106 -2.43 -13.82 -0.72
CA MET A 106 -1.91 -14.99 -1.46
C MET A 106 -2.83 -15.43 -2.61
N GLY A 107 -3.41 -14.46 -3.34
CA GLY A 107 -4.36 -14.72 -4.43
C GLY A 107 -5.76 -15.16 -4.01
N PHE A 108 -6.05 -15.32 -2.72
CA PHE A 108 -7.41 -15.63 -2.23
C PHE A 108 -8.23 -14.35 -2.03
N PRO A 109 -9.51 -14.35 -2.42
CA PRO A 109 -10.40 -13.23 -2.16
C PRO A 109 -10.69 -13.13 -0.65
N VAL A 110 -10.74 -11.90 -0.14
CA VAL A 110 -11.17 -11.67 1.25
C VAL A 110 -12.67 -11.39 1.31
N ALA A 111 -13.36 -12.15 2.15
CA ALA A 111 -14.77 -11.98 2.45
C ALA A 111 -14.97 -11.26 3.79
N ASN A 112 -16.15 -10.65 3.95
CA ASN A 112 -16.56 -9.97 5.18
C ASN A 112 -15.50 -9.00 5.73
N GLY A 113 -14.85 -8.28 4.82
CA GLY A 113 -13.74 -7.40 5.15
C GLY A 113 -14.19 -5.98 5.44
N SER A 114 -13.52 -5.33 6.40
CA SER A 114 -13.55 -3.89 6.59
C SER A 114 -12.26 -3.29 6.06
N LYS A 115 -12.37 -2.20 5.29
CA LYS A 115 -11.23 -1.41 4.83
C LYS A 115 -11.44 0.04 5.21
N ASN A 116 -10.55 0.57 6.02
CA ASN A 116 -10.49 1.99 6.36
C ASN A 116 -9.20 2.58 5.79
N CYS A 117 -9.31 3.68 5.06
CA CYS A 117 -8.16 4.42 4.55
C CYS A 117 -8.20 5.84 5.11
N ARG A 118 -7.14 6.22 5.83
CA ARG A 118 -7.01 7.54 6.44
C ARG A 118 -5.70 8.20 6.06
N SER A 119 -5.64 9.52 6.22
CA SER A 119 -4.37 10.25 6.05
C SER A 119 -3.38 9.86 7.13
N ALA A 120 -2.11 9.73 6.75
CA ALA A 120 -1.05 9.49 7.71
C ALA A 120 -0.85 10.69 8.64
N ILE A 121 -0.42 10.42 9.86
CA ILE A 121 -0.21 11.44 10.89
C ILE A 121 1.15 12.07 10.61
N ARG A 122 1.18 13.39 10.42
CA ARG A 122 2.46 14.10 10.32
C ARG A 122 3.01 14.25 11.74
N ASN A 123 4.13 13.58 12.03
CA ASN A 123 4.83 13.87 13.27
C ASN A 123 5.45 15.27 13.11
N GLY A 124 5.06 16.21 13.97
CA GLY A 124 5.55 17.59 13.96
C GLY A 124 7.04 17.74 14.26
N ALA A 125 7.76 16.64 14.52
CA ALA A 125 9.21 16.61 14.57
C ALA A 125 9.75 16.62 13.13
N TRP A 126 9.79 17.81 12.52
CA TRP A 126 10.73 18.05 11.42
C TRP A 126 12.12 17.84 12.03
N VAL A 127 12.70 16.66 11.82
CA VAL A 127 14.12 16.42 12.09
C VAL A 127 14.84 17.44 11.24
N ARG A 128 15.24 18.55 11.85
CA ARG A 128 16.13 19.51 11.20
C ARG A 128 17.29 18.66 10.70
N PRO A 129 17.58 18.63 9.38
CA PRO A 129 18.82 18.02 8.93
C PRO A 129 19.94 18.65 9.76
N PRO A 130 20.90 17.85 10.27
CA PRO A 130 21.96 18.37 11.11
C PRO A 130 22.53 19.59 10.42
N THR A 131 22.41 20.74 11.07
CA THR A 131 22.88 22.02 10.55
C THR A 131 24.30 21.78 10.04
N PRO A 132 24.60 22.02 8.75
CA PRO A 132 25.93 21.79 8.24
C PRO A 132 26.88 22.67 9.05
N ILE A 133 27.79 22.03 9.78
CA ILE A 133 28.82 22.63 10.66
C ILE A 133 29.78 23.55 9.85
N PHE A 134 29.57 23.70 8.54
CA PHE A 134 30.34 24.57 7.66
C PHE A 134 30.25 26.06 7.98
N PHE A 135 29.23 26.54 8.71
CA PHE A 135 29.11 27.97 9.02
C PHE A 135 29.88 28.44 10.25
N VAL A 136 30.47 27.54 11.06
CA VAL A 136 31.24 27.96 12.24
C VAL A 136 32.69 28.31 11.87
N PHE A 137 33.27 27.66 10.88
CA PHE A 137 34.66 27.94 10.45
C PHE A 137 34.83 29.20 9.58
N PHE A 138 33.75 29.78 9.05
CA PHE A 138 33.84 30.99 8.22
C PHE A 138 33.81 32.30 9.03
N LEU A 139 33.32 32.29 10.27
CA LEU A 139 33.30 33.47 11.13
C LEU A 139 34.62 33.70 11.86
N GLU A 140 35.37 32.63 12.15
CA GLU A 140 36.70 32.74 12.79
C GLU A 140 37.77 33.29 11.82
N LYS A 141 37.55 33.16 10.51
CA LYS A 141 38.49 33.64 9.47
C LYS A 141 38.26 35.07 8.97
N LEU A 142 37.25 35.77 9.47
CA LEU A 142 36.94 37.17 9.12
C LEU A 142 37.29 38.17 10.24
N LEU A 143 37.85 37.68 11.35
CA LEU A 143 38.20 38.46 12.55
C LEU A 143 39.70 38.50 12.84
N ASP A 144 40.54 37.98 11.94
CA ASP A 144 42.00 38.16 11.92
C ASP A 144 42.45 38.97 10.68
#